data_AF-A0A8J1L5C5-F1
#
_entry.id   AF-A0A8J1L5C5-F1
#
_cell.length_a   1.000
_cell.length_b   1.000
_cell.length_c   1.000
_cell.angle_alpha   90.00
_cell.angle_beta   90.00
_cell.angle_gamma   90.00
#
_symmetry.space_group_name_H-M   'P 1'
#
loop_
_entity.id
_entity.type
_entity.pdbx_description
1 polymer ?
#
loop_
_entity_poly.entity_id
_entity_poly.type
_entity_poly.pdbx_seq_one_letter_code
_entity_poly.pdbx_strand_id
1 'polypeptide(L)'
;MWPLRVALLFHLSLSFLHFSLSDSVSSAVLGSSAKLICQFTPVVDAKNVEIRWFTRSFRPYVHQYKNGEDNYREQMEEFRGRTELIKQDPGGRNLNHQ
;
A
#
# COMPACT_ATOMS: atom_id res chain seq x y z
N MET A 1 27.65 18.30 31.27
CA MET A 1 26.64 18.20 30.20
C MET A 1 26.29 16.73 30.03
N TRP A 2 25.18 16.25 30.61
CA TRP A 2 24.74 14.86 30.43
C TRP A 2 24.22 14.66 28.99
N PRO A 3 24.45 13.51 28.33
CA PRO A 3 23.91 13.31 27.00
C PRO A 3 22.38 13.17 27.08
N LEU A 4 21.68 13.86 26.19
CA LEU A 4 20.25 13.72 25.97
C LEU A 4 19.95 12.24 25.67
N ARG A 5 19.28 11.57 26.61
CA ARG A 5 18.72 10.23 26.37
C ARG A 5 17.43 10.39 25.58
N VAL A 6 17.51 10.27 24.26
CA VAL A 6 16.34 10.12 23.41
C VAL A 6 15.89 8.67 23.47
N ALA A 7 14.79 8.40 24.18
CA ALA A 7 14.15 7.10 24.18
C ALA A 7 12.94 7.14 23.24
N LEU A 8 12.99 6.36 22.15
CA LEU A 8 11.80 6.08 21.35
C LEU A 8 11.03 4.94 22.04
N LEU A 9 10.02 5.30 22.82
CA LEU A 9 9.04 4.34 23.33
C LEU A 9 8.09 3.99 22.18
N PHE A 10 8.41 2.93 21.43
CA PHE A 10 7.43 2.30 20.57
C PHE A 10 6.47 1.53 21.47
N HIS A 11 5.26 2.07 21.68
CA HIS A 11 4.15 1.22 22.08
C HIS A 11 3.91 0.25 20.92
N LEU A 12 4.49 -0.94 21.00
CA LEU A 12 4.12 -2.09 20.18
C LEU A 12 2.69 -2.48 20.59
N SER A 13 1.70 -1.74 20.10
CA SER A 13 0.31 -2.18 20.14
C SER A 13 0.25 -3.53 19.44
N LEU A 14 -0.09 -4.57 20.20
CA LEU A 14 -0.26 -5.96 19.76
C LEU A 14 -1.33 -6.05 18.66
N SER A 15 -0.91 -5.82 17.43
CA SER A 15 -1.61 -6.24 16.23
C SER A 15 -0.62 -6.09 15.08
N PHE A 16 0.38 -6.98 15.06
CA PHE A 16 1.18 -7.15 13.84
C PHE A 16 0.19 -7.56 12.75
N LEU A 17 -0.14 -6.64 11.84
CA LEU A 17 -0.79 -6.99 10.60
C LEU A 17 0.16 -7.97 9.90
N HIS A 18 -0.23 -9.23 9.80
CA HIS A 18 0.55 -10.19 9.06
C HIS A 18 0.27 -9.90 7.58
N PHE A 19 1.20 -9.22 6.92
CA PHE A 19 1.12 -8.99 5.48
C PHE A 19 1.56 -10.27 4.79
N SER A 20 0.61 -11.02 4.23
CA SER A 20 0.96 -12.01 3.21
C SER A 20 0.88 -11.30 1.88
N LEU A 21 2.05 -10.93 1.34
CA LEU A 21 2.15 -10.84 -0.12
C LEU A 21 1.95 -12.28 -0.59
N SER A 22 0.81 -12.55 -1.23
CA SER A 22 0.73 -13.75 -2.04
C SER A 22 1.86 -13.60 -3.06
N ASP A 23 2.88 -14.47 -3.00
CA ASP A 23 4.00 -14.55 -3.95
C ASP A 23 3.51 -14.96 -5.36
N SER A 24 2.50 -14.24 -5.84
CA SER A 24 1.86 -14.42 -7.13
C SER A 24 2.56 -13.48 -8.10
N VAL A 25 3.47 -14.06 -8.88
CA VAL A 25 4.05 -13.36 -10.03
C VAL A 25 2.90 -12.97 -10.94
N SER A 26 2.62 -11.67 -11.01
CA SER A 26 1.61 -11.13 -11.91
C SER A 26 2.25 -10.89 -13.27
N SER A 27 1.80 -11.61 -14.29
CA SER A 27 2.19 -11.35 -15.68
C SER A 27 1.11 -10.54 -16.38
N ALA A 28 1.53 -9.67 -17.31
CA ALA A 28 0.63 -8.92 -18.16
C ALA A 28 1.22 -8.81 -19.56
N VAL A 29 0.34 -8.68 -20.56
CA VAL A 29 0.74 -8.38 -21.93
C VAL A 29 1.19 -6.92 -22.02
N LEU A 30 2.22 -6.65 -22.81
CA LEU A 30 2.69 -5.29 -23.05
C LEU A 30 1.54 -4.39 -23.52
N GLY A 31 1.39 -3.22 -22.90
CA GLY A 31 0.29 -2.28 -23.19
C GLY A 31 -1.03 -2.58 -22.47
N SER A 32 -1.12 -3.68 -21.71
CA SER A 32 -2.29 -4.00 -20.88
C SER A 32 -2.09 -3.61 -19.42
N SER A 33 -3.16 -3.65 -18.63
CA SER A 33 -3.11 -3.46 -17.18
C SER A 33 -2.71 -4.75 -16.47
N ALA A 34 -1.93 -4.61 -15.39
CA ALA A 34 -1.59 -5.70 -14.47
C ALA A 34 -2.24 -5.43 -13.10
N LYS A 35 -2.73 -6.49 -12.44
CA LYS A 35 -3.27 -6.39 -11.07
C LYS A 35 -2.31 -7.04 -10.09
N LEU A 36 -1.79 -6.25 -9.16
CA LEU A 36 -0.98 -6.75 -8.04
C LEU A 36 -1.90 -6.97 -6.84
N ILE A 37 -2.06 -8.21 -6.40
CA ILE A 37 -2.96 -8.57 -5.31
C ILE A 37 -2.16 -8.71 -4.00
N CYS A 38 -2.54 -7.91 -3.00
CA CYS A 38 -2.10 -8.09 -1.61
C CYS A 38 -3.33 -8.35 -0.74
N GLN A 39 -3.20 -9.27 0.21
CA GLN A 39 -4.25 -9.59 1.18
C GLN A 39 -3.75 -9.33 2.59
N PHE A 40 -4.61 -8.74 3.41
CA PHE A 40 -4.33 -8.49 4.82
C PHE A 40 -5.01 -9.57 5.65
N THR A 41 -4.26 -10.17 6.57
CA THR A 41 -4.81 -11.07 7.58
C THR A 41 -4.43 -10.54 8.97
N PRO A 42 -5.41 -10.09 9.78
CA PRO A 42 -6.86 -10.06 9.51
C PRO A 42 -7.25 -8.99 8.46
N VAL A 43 -8.46 -9.10 7.92
CA VAL A 43 -9.04 -8.07 7.06
C VAL A 43 -9.14 -6.76 7.83
N VAL A 44 -8.62 -5.68 7.26
CA VAL A 44 -8.64 -4.34 7.84
C VAL A 44 -9.36 -3.35 6.93
N ASP A 45 -9.95 -2.32 7.53
CA ASP A 45 -10.49 -1.19 6.76
C ASP A 45 -9.34 -0.41 6.13
N ALA A 46 -9.32 -0.39 4.79
CA ALA A 46 -8.33 0.32 4.00
C ALA A 46 -8.24 1.80 4.40
N LYS A 47 -9.33 2.45 4.83
CA LYS A 47 -9.34 3.87 5.21
C LYS A 47 -8.39 4.20 6.37
N ASN A 48 -8.10 3.21 7.23
CA ASN A 48 -7.27 3.39 8.42
C ASN A 48 -5.81 2.96 8.23
N VAL A 49 -5.43 2.57 7.01
CA VAL A 49 -4.07 2.10 6.70
C VAL A 49 -3.46 2.89 5.57
N GLU A 50 -2.13 2.93 5.56
CA GLU A 50 -1.35 3.43 4.44
C GLU A 50 -0.84 2.24 3.63
N ILE A 51 -1.13 2.22 2.34
CA ILE A 51 -0.70 1.16 1.43
C ILE A 51 0.25 1.75 0.40
N ARG A 52 1.37 1.07 0.14
CA ARG A 52 2.41 1.57 -0.75
C ARG A 52 2.99 0.46 -1.60
N TRP A 53 3.04 0.72 -2.91
CA TRP A 53 3.89 -0.01 -3.85
C TRP A 53 5.12 0.83 -4.13
N PHE A 54 6.28 0.20 -4.06
CA PHE A 54 7.57 0.81 -4.32
C PHE A 54 8.48 -0.21 -5.03
N THR A 55 9.56 0.28 -5.63
CA THR A 55 10.53 -0.59 -6.29
C THR A 55 11.60 -1.02 -5.28
N ARG A 56 12.90 -0.89 -5.61
CA ARG A 56 13.98 -1.11 -4.65
C ARG A 56 14.11 0.04 -3.65
N SER A 57 13.74 1.24 -4.06
CA SER A 57 13.79 2.43 -3.23
C SER A 57 12.45 2.65 -2.56
N PHE A 58 12.46 3.01 -1.27
CA PHE A 58 11.23 3.28 -0.55
C PHE A 58 10.48 4.48 -1.13
N ARG A 59 11.17 5.56 -1.50
CA ARG A 59 10.65 6.75 -2.22
C ARG A 59 11.49 6.98 -3.48
N PRO A 60 10.94 7.64 -4.53
CA PRO A 60 9.51 7.90 -4.77
C PRO A 60 8.71 6.59 -4.96
N TYR A 61 7.37 6.67 -4.91
CA TYR A 61 6.49 5.50 -4.88
C TYR A 61 5.98 5.11 -6.26
N VAL A 62 5.73 3.82 -6.50
CA VAL A 62 4.94 3.37 -7.66
C VAL A 62 3.48 3.78 -7.47
N HIS A 63 2.95 3.57 -6.27
CA HIS A 63 1.60 3.98 -5.89
C HIS A 63 1.52 4.13 -4.36
N GLN A 64 0.74 5.10 -3.89
CA GLN A 64 0.44 5.28 -2.48
C GLN A 64 -1.05 5.51 -2.31
N TYR A 65 -1.66 4.78 -1.37
CA TYR A 65 -3.00 5.05 -0.88
C TYR A 65 -2.90 5.46 0.59
N LYS A 66 -3.51 6.59 0.94
CA LYS A 66 -3.44 7.15 2.29
C LYS A 66 -4.68 7.99 2.57
N ASN A 67 -5.19 7.93 3.81
CA ASN A 67 -6.34 8.72 4.25
C ASN A 67 -7.62 8.50 3.42
N GLY A 68 -7.81 7.30 2.86
CA GLY A 68 -9.00 6.97 2.06
C GLY A 68 -8.91 7.23 0.56
N GLU A 69 -7.80 7.80 0.09
CA GLU A 69 -7.61 8.24 -1.30
C GLU A 69 -6.25 7.84 -1.88
N ASP A 70 -6.20 7.76 -3.21
CA ASP A 70 -4.95 7.59 -3.95
C ASP A 70 -4.14 8.89 -3.89
N ASN A 71 -2.89 8.78 -3.50
CA ASN A 71 -1.97 9.91 -3.36
C ASN A 71 -0.90 9.87 -4.44
N TYR A 72 -0.93 10.86 -5.33
CA TYR A 72 -0.03 10.96 -6.47
C TYR A 72 1.13 11.95 -6.28
N ARG A 73 1.27 12.58 -5.10
CA ARG A 73 2.23 13.69 -4.88
C ARG A 73 3.70 13.29 -5.05
N GLU A 74 4.05 12.09 -4.63
CA GLU A 74 5.40 11.53 -4.71
C GLU A 74 5.46 10.28 -5.57
N GLN A 75 4.55 10.20 -6.55
CA GLN A 75 4.54 9.12 -7.51
C GLN A 75 5.74 9.24 -8.46
N MET A 76 6.41 8.11 -8.70
CA MET A 76 7.42 7.93 -9.72
C MET A 76 6.88 8.40 -11.08
N GLU A 77 7.68 9.18 -11.81
CA GLU A 77 7.22 9.82 -13.04
C GLU A 77 6.75 8.80 -14.08
N GLU A 78 7.39 7.64 -14.15
CA GLU A 78 7.06 6.56 -15.08
C GLU A 78 5.68 5.94 -14.82
N PHE A 79 5.14 6.12 -13.62
CA PHE A 79 3.86 5.59 -13.15
C PHE A 79 2.77 6.66 -12.97
N ARG A 80 3.08 7.92 -13.26
CA ARG A 80 2.16 9.05 -13.07
C ARG A 80 0.83 8.83 -13.80
N GLY A 81 -0.27 8.78 -13.05
CA GLY A 81 -1.63 8.60 -13.60
C GLY A 81 -1.89 7.22 -14.21
N ARG A 82 -1.05 6.21 -13.92
CA ARG A 82 -1.15 4.86 -14.48
C ARG A 82 -1.54 3.79 -13.46
N THR A 83 -1.74 4.18 -12.20
CA THR A 83 -2.02 3.25 -11.10
C THR A 83 -3.17 3.76 -10.25
N GLU A 84 -3.96 2.82 -9.73
CA GLU A 84 -5.07 3.07 -8.80
C GLU A 84 -5.14 1.92 -7.78
N LEU A 85 -5.62 2.21 -6.57
CA LEU A 85 -5.97 1.15 -5.63
C LEU A 85 -7.36 0.61 -5.97
N ILE A 86 -7.48 -0.70 -6.22
CA ILE A 86 -8.77 -1.35 -6.41
C ILE A 86 -9.37 -1.72 -5.04
N LYS A 87 -10.34 -0.93 -4.58
CA LYS A 87 -11.11 -1.18 -3.35
C LYS A 87 -12.06 -2.34 -3.62
N GLN A 88 -11.99 -3.40 -2.81
CA GLN A 88 -12.87 -4.57 -2.93
C GLN A 88 -13.62 -4.85 -1.64
N ASP A 89 -14.89 -5.26 -1.76
CA ASP A 89 -15.63 -5.84 -0.64
C ASP A 89 -15.16 -7.28 -0.35
N PRO A 90 -15.57 -7.90 0.78
CA PRO A 90 -15.25 -9.29 1.07
C PRO A 90 -15.72 -10.31 0.00
N GLY A 91 -16.66 -9.92 -0.86
CA GLY A 91 -17.15 -10.69 -2.01
C GLY A 91 -16.37 -10.44 -3.30
N GLY A 92 -15.32 -9.61 -3.29
CA GLY A 92 -14.47 -9.30 -4.44
C GLY A 92 -15.03 -8.24 -5.40
N ARG A 93 -16.11 -7.52 -5.05
CA ARG A 93 -16.67 -6.45 -5.90
C ARG A 93 -15.83 -5.19 -5.82
N ASN A 94 -15.49 -4.61 -6.98
CA ASN A 94 -14.78 -3.34 -7.08
C ASN A 94 -15.68 -2.16 -6.67
N LEU A 95 -15.19 -1.29 -5.78
CA LEU A 95 -15.90 -0.15 -5.19
C LEU A 95 -15.33 1.22 -5.62
N ASN A 96 -14.42 1.27 -6.59
CA ASN A 96 -13.76 2.54 -6.98
C ASN A 96 -14.72 3.56 -7.61
N HIS A 97 -15.83 3.12 -8.19
CA HIS A 97 -16.79 3.96 -8.92
C HIS A 97 -18.17 4.07 -8.23
N GLN A 98 -18.24 3.76 -6.93
CA GLN A 98 -19.48 3.80 -6.16
C GLN A 98 -19.48 4.96 -5.14
#